data_AF-A0A379GE45-F1
#
_entry.id   AF-A0A379GE45-F1
#
_cell.length_a   1.000
_cell.length_b   1.000
_cell.length_c   1.000
_cell.angle_alpha   90.00
_cell.angle_beta   90.00
_cell.angle_gamma   90.00
#
_symmetry.space_group_name_H-M   'P 1'
#
loop_
_entity.id
_entity.type
_entity.pdbx_description
1 polymer ?
#
loop_
_entity_poly.entity_id
_entity_poly.type
_entity_poly.pdbx_seq_one_letter_code
_entity_poly.pdbx_strand_id
1 'polypeptide(L)'
;MVVLSHHHKEELRSRDGFFIVVAFWIVLGSLGAIPFMLFEKPELSLSGAFFESFSGLTTTGATNITGLDNLPKAILFYRQLLQWMGGMGIIVLAVAIIPLLGIGGMQLYRAEMSGPLKDQKMRPRIAETAKFYGLSIHHLPFFVHLPIG
;
A
#
# COMPACT_ATOMS: atom_id res chain seq x y z
N MET A 1 -12.03 7.95 36.31
CA MET A 1 -10.70 8.17 35.71
C MET A 1 -10.92 8.74 34.31
N VAL A 2 -10.85 10.07 34.22
CA VAL A 2 -11.04 10.83 32.98
C VAL A 2 -9.79 10.70 32.14
N VAL A 3 -9.91 10.23 30.90
CA VAL A 3 -9.05 10.68 29.80
C VAL A 3 -9.97 10.96 28.62
N LEU A 4 -10.48 12.19 28.60
CA LEU A 4 -10.93 12.83 27.37
C LEU A 4 -9.67 13.21 26.58
N SER A 5 -9.61 12.83 25.31
CA SER A 5 -8.99 13.68 24.32
C SER A 5 -9.67 13.48 22.97
N HIS A 6 -10.75 14.25 22.81
CA HIS A 6 -11.31 14.63 21.54
C HIS A 6 -10.37 15.70 20.94
N HIS A 7 -9.45 15.32 20.05
CA HIS A 7 -8.67 16.30 19.30
C HIS A 7 -9.09 16.31 17.83
N HIS A 8 -9.84 17.37 17.51
CA HIS A 8 -9.84 18.17 16.29
C HIS A 8 -9.74 17.42 14.95
N LYS A 9 -10.85 17.46 14.20
CA LYS A 9 -10.82 17.39 12.74
C LYS A 9 -10.18 18.70 12.22
N GLU A 10 -8.87 18.86 12.39
CA GLU A 10 -8.16 19.79 11.51
C GLU A 10 -8.22 19.19 10.10
N GLU A 11 -8.58 20.01 9.11
CA GLU A 11 -8.36 19.64 7.71
C GLU A 11 -6.88 19.28 7.59
N LEU A 12 -6.57 17.99 7.43
CA LEU A 12 -5.21 17.49 7.26
C LEU A 12 -4.60 18.25 6.09
N ARG A 13 -3.77 19.24 6.41
CA ARG A 13 -3.14 20.09 5.41
C ARG A 13 -2.15 19.21 4.67
N SER A 14 -1.90 19.43 3.38
CA SER A 14 -0.96 18.61 2.60
C SER A 14 0.42 18.47 3.28
N ARG A 15 0.80 19.44 4.12
CA ARG A 15 2.02 19.44 4.92
C ARG A 15 2.03 18.35 6.00
N ASP A 16 0.89 18.07 6.64
CA ASP A 16 0.78 17.06 7.70
C ASP A 16 0.88 15.65 7.12
N GLY A 17 0.31 15.44 5.92
CA GLY A 17 0.47 14.20 5.17
C GLY A 17 1.94 13.88 4.88
N PHE A 18 2.73 14.87 4.46
CA PHE A 18 4.17 14.68 4.24
C PHE A 18 4.91 14.29 5.51
N PHE A 19 4.64 14.97 6.63
CA PHE A 19 5.24 14.63 7.92
C PHE A 19 4.88 13.21 8.38
N ILE A 20 3.62 12.80 8.21
CA ILE A 20 3.16 11.45 8.57
C ILE A 20 3.92 10.39 7.76
N VAL A 21 4.12 10.60 6.46
CA VAL A 21 4.85 9.64 5.61
C VAL A 21 6.30 9.52 6.05
N VAL A 22 7.00 10.64 6.29
CA VAL A 22 8.39 10.62 6.75
C VAL A 22 8.50 9.95 8.11
N ALA A 23 7.63 10.30 9.06
CA ALA A 23 7.60 9.70 10.39
C ALA A 23 7.32 8.19 10.32
N PHE A 24 6.42 7.75 9.45
CA PHE A 24 6.10 6.34 9.24
C PHE A 24 7.34 5.51 8.86
N TRP A 25 8.13 5.99 7.89
CA TRP A 25 9.37 5.31 7.47
C TRP A 25 10.44 5.32 8.55
N ILE A 26 10.60 6.43 9.29
CA ILE A 26 11.58 6.52 10.37
C ILE A 26 11.23 5.56 11.51
N VAL A 27 9.97 5.54 11.93
CA VAL A 27 9.51 4.67 13.02
C VAL A 27 9.63 3.20 12.63
N LEU A 28 9.12 2.81 11.45
CA LEU A 28 9.24 1.43 10.98
C LEU A 28 10.69 1.00 10.77
N GLY A 29 11.53 1.86 10.19
CA GLY A 29 12.96 1.57 10.00
C GLY A 29 13.70 1.41 11.33
N SER A 30 13.35 2.22 12.33
CA SER A 30 13.93 2.12 13.67
C SER A 30 13.47 0.85 14.39
N LEU A 31 12.19 0.50 14.30
CA LEU A 31 11.65 -0.75 14.87
C LEU A 31 12.23 -1.99 14.18
N GLY A 32 12.43 -1.93 12.86
CA GLY A 32 13.04 -3.01 12.09
C GLY A 32 14.52 -3.25 12.41
N ALA A 33 15.21 -2.27 13.01
CA ALA A 33 16.59 -2.42 13.45
C ALA A 33 16.71 -3.25 14.75
N ILE A 34 15.64 -3.29 15.57
CA ILE A 34 15.65 -3.94 16.88
C ILE A 34 16.03 -5.42 16.77
N PRO A 35 15.42 -6.24 15.90
CA PRO A 35 15.79 -7.65 15.79
C PRO A 35 17.27 -7.83 15.39
N PHE A 36 17.79 -7.02 14.48
CA PHE A 36 19.21 -7.06 14.11
C PHE A 36 20.16 -6.69 15.25
N MET A 37 19.71 -5.90 16.23
CA MET A 37 20.49 -5.59 17.44
C MET A 37 20.40 -6.69 18.51
N LEU A 38 19.32 -7.47 18.52
CA LEU A 38 19.11 -8.55 19.49
C LEU A 38 19.74 -9.87 19.06
N PHE A 39 19.99 -10.08 17.77
CA PHE A 39 20.66 -11.28 17.27
C PHE A 39 22.16 -11.24 17.58
N GLU A 40 22.68 -12.31 18.19
CA GLU A 40 24.12 -12.46 18.48
C GLU A 40 24.99 -12.62 17.22
N LYS A 41 24.39 -13.07 16.10
CA LYS A 41 25.07 -13.23 14.82
C LYS A 41 24.15 -12.73 13.72
N PRO A 42 24.60 -11.86 12.80
CA PRO A 42 25.91 -11.21 12.73
C PRO A 42 26.06 -10.12 13.80
N GLU A 43 27.26 -9.96 14.36
CA GLU A 43 27.59 -8.82 15.22
C GLU A 43 27.58 -7.54 14.38
N LEU A 44 26.45 -6.83 14.39
CA LEU A 44 26.29 -5.57 13.69
C LEU A 44 26.53 -4.41 14.67
N SER A 45 27.27 -3.40 14.21
CA SER A 45 27.25 -2.10 14.87
C SER A 45 25.84 -1.51 14.84
N LEU A 46 25.54 -0.57 15.75
CA LEU A 46 24.27 0.17 15.74
C LEU A 46 23.96 0.72 14.33
N SER A 47 24.95 1.36 13.70
CA SER A 47 24.79 1.89 12.34
C SER A 47 24.55 0.80 11.30
N GLY A 48 25.17 -0.37 11.43
CA GLY A 48 24.95 -1.52 10.55
C GLY A 48 23.54 -2.11 10.67
N ALA A 49 23.01 -2.20 11.89
CA ALA A 49 21.65 -2.70 12.13
C ALA A 49 20.59 -1.74 11.56
N PHE A 50 20.77 -0.43 11.75
CA PHE A 50 19.91 0.58 11.13
C PHE A 50 20.05 0.54 9.60
N PHE A 51 21.25 0.42 9.06
CA PHE A 51 21.47 0.33 7.63
C PHE A 51 20.75 -0.87 6.99
N GLU A 52 20.86 -2.07 7.58
CA GLU A 52 20.14 -3.26 7.09
C GLU A 52 18.62 -3.09 7.18
N SER A 53 18.12 -2.54 8.29
CA SER A 53 16.69 -2.31 8.47
C SER A 53 16.14 -1.34 7.43
N PHE A 54 16.75 -0.17 7.29
CA PHE A 54 16.31 0.83 6.32
C PHE A 54 16.46 0.32 4.89
N SER A 55 17.58 -0.31 4.55
CA SER A 55 17.81 -0.88 3.22
C SER A 55 16.79 -1.98 2.85
N GLY A 56 16.45 -2.85 3.80
CA GLY A 56 15.41 -3.85 3.61
C GLY A 56 14.03 -3.20 3.47
N LEU A 57 13.68 -2.29 4.38
CA LEU A 57 12.37 -1.64 4.43
C LEU A 57 12.12 -0.73 3.22
N THR A 58 13.14 -0.06 2.68
CA THR A 58 13.00 0.75 1.45
C THR A 58 13.16 -0.08 0.17
N THR A 59 13.25 -1.41 0.29
CA THR A 59 13.48 -2.33 -0.83
C THR A 59 14.75 -2.03 -1.64
N THR A 60 15.74 -1.39 -1.02
CA THR A 60 17.03 -1.06 -1.65
C THR A 60 17.91 -2.30 -1.80
N GLY A 61 17.87 -3.20 -0.81
CA GLY A 61 18.58 -4.48 -0.88
C GLY A 61 20.11 -4.38 -0.76
N ALA A 62 20.65 -3.22 -0.35
CA ALA A 62 22.05 -3.06 0.03
C ALA A 62 22.34 -3.77 1.37
N THR A 63 23.51 -4.36 1.51
CA THR A 63 23.89 -5.16 2.68
C THR A 63 25.26 -4.76 3.22
N ASN A 64 25.39 -4.62 4.52
CA ASN A 64 26.67 -4.48 5.22
C ASN A 64 27.15 -5.80 5.85
N ILE A 65 26.30 -6.82 5.84
CA ILE A 65 26.65 -8.15 6.35
C ILE A 65 27.48 -8.92 5.32
N THR A 66 28.61 -9.48 5.75
CA THR A 66 29.45 -10.38 4.95
C THR A 66 29.12 -11.85 5.24
N GLY A 67 29.27 -12.74 4.25
CA GLY A 67 29.05 -14.18 4.45
C GLY A 67 27.57 -14.56 4.67
N LEU A 68 26.65 -13.92 3.95
CA LEU A 68 25.19 -14.13 4.07
C LEU A 68 24.77 -15.61 3.99
N ASP A 69 25.47 -16.43 3.20
CA ASP A 69 25.14 -17.85 3.00
C ASP A 69 25.27 -18.69 4.27
N ASN A 70 26.10 -18.24 5.22
CA ASN A 70 26.36 -18.92 6.49
C ASN A 70 25.49 -18.42 7.65
N LEU A 71 24.58 -17.47 7.39
CA LEU A 71 23.71 -16.93 8.44
C LEU A 71 22.55 -17.87 8.79
N PRO A 72 22.04 -17.77 10.04
CA PRO A 72 20.80 -18.43 10.42
C PRO A 72 19.66 -18.09 9.45
N LYS A 73 18.89 -19.10 9.04
CA LYS A 73 17.76 -18.94 8.11
C LYS A 73 16.70 -17.96 8.62
N ALA A 74 16.55 -17.82 9.94
CA ALA A 74 15.64 -16.83 10.56
C ALA A 74 15.99 -15.38 10.17
N ILE A 75 17.28 -15.05 10.09
CA ILE A 75 17.74 -13.70 9.74
C ILE A 75 17.56 -13.45 8.25
N LEU A 76 17.88 -14.43 7.42
CA LEU A 76 17.62 -14.36 5.98
C LEU A 76 16.13 -14.17 5.70
N PHE A 77 15.27 -14.90 6.42
CA PHE A 77 13.83 -14.72 6.33
C PHE A 77 13.38 -13.34 6.78
N TYR A 78 13.91 -12.83 7.90
CA TYR A 78 13.57 -11.50 8.41
C TYR A 78 13.95 -10.39 7.43
N ARG A 79 15.10 -10.49 6.76
CA ARG A 79 15.49 -9.56 5.71
C ARG A 79 14.50 -9.56 4.54
N GLN A 80 14.06 -10.74 4.12
CA GLN A 80 13.06 -10.86 3.05
C GLN A 80 11.69 -10.34 3.48
N LEU A 81 11.33 -10.53 4.74
CA LEU A 81 10.11 -9.99 5.34
C LEU A 81 10.14 -8.46 5.34
N LEU A 82 11.26 -7.82 5.68
CA LEU A 82 11.40 -6.37 5.63
C LEU A 82 11.23 -5.81 4.22
N GLN A 83 11.80 -6.47 3.21
CA GLN A 83 11.58 -6.09 1.81
C GLN A 83 10.12 -6.27 1.38
N TRP A 84 9.48 -7.35 1.79
CA TRP A 84 8.08 -7.59 1.49
C TRP A 84 7.17 -6.53 2.15
N MET A 85 7.41 -6.21 3.42
CA MET A 85 6.72 -5.13 4.14
C MET A 85 6.96 -3.77 3.47
N GLY A 86 8.19 -3.49 3.09
CA GLY A 86 8.59 -2.29 2.38
C GLY A 86 7.85 -2.09 1.05
N GLY A 87 7.82 -3.15 0.24
CA GLY A 87 7.13 -3.15 -1.05
C GLY A 87 5.63 -2.89 -0.88
N MET A 88 4.98 -3.54 0.08
CA MET A 88 3.57 -3.26 0.39
C MET A 88 3.36 -1.80 0.88
N GLY A 89 4.28 -1.29 1.71
CA GLY A 89 4.26 0.09 2.18
C GLY A 89 4.31 1.12 1.06
N ILE A 90 5.23 0.96 0.09
CA ILE A 90 5.33 1.86 -1.07
C ILE A 90 4.06 1.81 -1.92
N ILE A 91 3.48 0.63 -2.16
CA ILE A 91 2.25 0.49 -2.96
C ILE A 91 1.09 1.24 -2.29
N VAL A 92 0.88 1.04 -0.99
CA VAL A 92 -0.19 1.73 -0.23
C VAL A 92 0.02 3.25 -0.26
N LEU A 93 1.26 3.71 -0.07
CA LEU A 93 1.58 5.13 -0.15
C LEU A 93 1.36 5.69 -1.55
N ALA A 94 1.75 4.98 -2.60
CA ALA A 94 1.52 5.41 -3.98
C ALA A 94 0.02 5.60 -4.25
N VAL A 95 -0.81 4.62 -3.86
CA VAL A 95 -2.28 4.70 -4.01
C VAL A 95 -2.88 5.84 -3.18
N ALA A 96 -2.35 6.13 -2.00
CA ALA A 96 -2.82 7.23 -1.15
C ALA A 96 -2.36 8.62 -1.65
N ILE A 97 -1.16 8.73 -2.21
CA ILE A 97 -0.54 10.00 -2.65
C ILE A 97 -0.98 10.39 -4.06
N ILE A 98 -1.17 9.45 -4.99
CA ILE A 98 -1.58 9.74 -6.38
C ILE A 98 -2.85 10.63 -6.46
N PRO A 99 -3.91 10.37 -5.67
CA PRO A 99 -5.09 11.24 -5.64
C PRO A 99 -4.79 12.66 -5.15
N LEU A 100 -3.87 12.81 -4.20
CA LEU A 100 -3.50 14.10 -3.60
C LEU A 100 -2.63 14.96 -4.52
N LEU A 101 -1.82 14.34 -5.39
CA LEU A 101 -1.00 15.05 -6.38
C LEU A 101 -1.81 15.51 -7.60
N GLY A 102 -3.05 15.07 -7.78
CA GLY A 102 -3.92 15.50 -8.88
C GLY A 102 -3.49 15.01 -10.27
N ILE A 103 -2.44 14.20 -10.37
CA ILE A 103 -1.83 13.74 -11.64
C ILE A 103 -2.62 12.58 -12.29
N GLY A 104 -3.53 11.91 -11.57
CA GLY A 104 -4.24 10.72 -12.08
C GLY A 104 -5.69 10.92 -12.54
N GLY A 105 -6.43 11.90 -12.01
CA GLY A 105 -7.89 11.98 -12.21
C GLY A 105 -8.38 13.18 -13.03
N MET A 106 -7.69 14.33 -12.98
CA MET A 106 -8.17 15.55 -13.62
C MET A 106 -7.97 15.54 -15.14
N GLN A 107 -6.96 14.83 -15.64
CA GLN A 107 -6.70 14.70 -17.08
C GLN A 107 -7.55 13.61 -17.73
N LEU A 108 -7.84 12.49 -17.05
CA LEU A 108 -8.86 11.54 -17.54
C LEU A 108 -10.26 12.18 -17.52
N TYR A 109 -10.62 12.92 -16.46
CA TYR A 109 -11.90 13.64 -16.38
C TYR A 109 -12.01 14.75 -17.43
N ARG A 110 -10.93 15.47 -17.76
CA ARG A 110 -10.90 16.43 -18.87
C ARG A 110 -10.85 15.77 -20.26
N ALA A 111 -10.24 14.58 -20.38
CA ALA A 111 -10.22 13.82 -21.62
C ALA A 111 -11.60 13.19 -21.93
N GLU A 112 -12.38 12.84 -20.91
CA GLU A 112 -13.79 12.45 -21.05
C GLU A 112 -14.75 13.64 -21.15
N MET A 113 -14.34 14.85 -20.70
CA MET A 113 -15.12 16.09 -20.80
C MET A 113 -14.55 17.08 -21.82
N SER A 114 -14.44 16.64 -23.07
CA SER A 114 -14.45 17.52 -24.24
C SER A 114 -15.89 17.68 -24.74
N GLY A 115 -16.66 18.55 -24.07
CA GLY A 115 -18.03 18.90 -24.48
C GLY A 115 -18.54 20.14 -23.73
N PRO A 116 -19.19 21.10 -24.41
CA PRO A 116 -19.60 22.36 -23.79
C PRO A 116 -20.63 22.12 -22.69
N LEU A 117 -20.52 22.89 -21.61
CA LEU A 117 -21.44 22.95 -20.47
C LEU A 117 -22.89 23.04 -20.97
N LYS A 118 -23.56 21.89 -21.02
CA LYS A 118 -25.01 21.84 -21.12
C LYS A 118 -25.51 21.04 -19.94
N ASP A 119 -25.87 21.81 -18.93
CA ASP A 119 -26.89 21.56 -17.94
C ASP A 119 -27.87 20.44 -18.36
N GLN A 120 -27.57 19.20 -17.98
CA GLN A 120 -28.52 18.10 -17.98
C GLN A 120 -28.14 17.12 -16.85
N LYS A 121 -28.89 17.24 -15.76
CA LYS A 121 -29.28 16.18 -14.82
C LYS A 121 -29.13 14.76 -15.42
N MET A 122 -27.96 14.14 -15.30
CA MET A 122 -27.75 12.73 -15.62
C MET A 122 -28.00 11.90 -14.36
N ARG A 123 -29.26 11.50 -14.20
CA ARG A 123 -29.69 10.43 -13.29
C ARG A 123 -29.21 9.06 -13.84
N PRO A 124 -29.28 7.99 -13.04
CA PRO A 124 -28.19 7.09 -12.67
C PRO A 124 -27.97 5.92 -13.66
N ARG A 125 -26.84 5.88 -14.37
CA ARG A 125 -26.55 4.80 -15.35
C ARG A 125 -25.92 3.53 -14.76
N ILE A 126 -25.73 3.47 -13.43
CA ILE A 126 -25.16 2.29 -12.74
C ILE A 126 -26.26 1.26 -12.40
N ALA A 127 -27.50 1.71 -12.19
CA ALA A 127 -28.61 0.83 -11.80
C ALA A 127 -29.12 -0.06 -12.96
N GLU A 128 -29.02 0.40 -14.21
CA GLU A 128 -29.44 -0.40 -15.38
C GLU A 128 -28.41 -1.48 -15.74
N THR A 129 -27.11 -1.20 -15.56
CA THR A 129 -26.05 -2.18 -15.79
C THR A 129 -26.12 -3.34 -14.78
N ALA A 130 -26.44 -3.06 -13.52
CA ALA A 130 -26.63 -4.09 -12.50
C ALA A 130 -27.81 -5.03 -12.83
N LYS A 131 -28.89 -4.52 -13.43
CA LYS A 131 -30.03 -5.35 -13.87
C LYS A 131 -29.67 -6.28 -15.03
N PHE A 132 -28.81 -5.85 -15.95
CA PHE A 132 -28.40 -6.68 -17.09
C PHE A 132 -27.57 -7.90 -16.65
N TYR A 133 -26.56 -7.70 -15.79
CA TYR A 133 -25.74 -8.80 -15.27
C TYR A 133 -26.51 -9.70 -14.29
N GLY A 134 -27.39 -9.14 -13.47
CA GLY A 134 -28.22 -9.91 -12.55
C GLY A 134 -29.21 -10.85 -13.26
N LEU A 135 -29.74 -10.45 -14.43
CA LEU A 135 -30.68 -11.28 -15.19
C LEU A 135 -29.98 -12.43 -15.93
N SER A 136 -28.75 -12.23 -16.41
CA SER A 136 -27.96 -13.28 -17.08
C SER A 136 -27.52 -14.41 -16.14
N ILE A 137 -27.25 -14.12 -14.87
CA ILE A 137 -26.81 -15.14 -13.89
C ILE A 137 -27.96 -16.08 -13.47
N HIS A 138 -29.21 -15.60 -13.47
CA HIS A 138 -30.37 -16.44 -13.16
C HIS A 138 -30.76 -17.44 -14.26
N HIS A 139 -30.31 -17.23 -15.51
CA HIS A 139 -30.63 -18.12 -16.65
C HIS A 139 -29.58 -19.21 -16.91
N LEU A 140 -28.43 -19.15 -16.23
CA LEU A 140 -27.30 -20.07 -16.43
C LEU A 140 -27.30 -21.41 -15.65
N PRO A 141 -28.17 -21.71 -14.67
CA PRO A 141 -28.15 -23.04 -14.05
C PRO A 141 -28.92 -24.11 -14.85
N PHE A 142 -29.59 -23.77 -15.97
CA PHE A 142 -30.47 -24.71 -16.69
C PHE A 142 -29.88 -25.37 -17.95
N PHE A 143 -28.63 -25.04 -18.34
CA PHE A 143 -28.03 -25.54 -19.60
C PHE A 143 -26.85 -26.50 -19.41
N VAL A 144 -26.78 -27.19 -18.25
CA VAL A 144 -25.76 -28.22 -17.96
C VAL A 144 -26.40 -29.56 -17.55
N HIS A 145 -27.34 -30.07 -18.35
CA HIS A 145 -27.81 -31.47 -18.24
C HIS A 145 -28.27 -32.06 -19.59
N LEU A 146 -27.29 -32.62 -20.34
CA LEU A 146 -27.35 -33.73 -21.34
C LEU A 146 -28.38 -33.71 -22.51
N PRO A 147 -28.26 -34.54 -23.57
CA PRO A 147 -27.20 -35.48 -23.97
C PRO A 147 -26.68 -35.26 -25.42
N ILE A 148 -25.45 -35.66 -25.70
CA ILE A 148 -25.02 -35.97 -27.07
C ILE A 148 -25.36 -37.45 -27.28
N GLY A 149 -26.15 -37.73 -28.31
CA GLY A 149 -26.51 -39.09 -28.72
C GLY A 149 -25.34 -39.90 -29.27
#